data_AF-A0A7I4Y4L9-F1
#
_entry.id   AF-A0A7I4Y4L9-F1
#
_cell.length_a   1.000
_cell.length_b   1.000
_cell.length_c   1.000
_cell.angle_alpha   90.00
_cell.angle_beta   90.00
_cell.angle_gamma   90.00
#
_symmetry.space_group_name_H-M   'P 1'
#
loop_
_entity.id
_entity.type
_entity.pdbx_description
1 polymer ?
#
loop_
_entity_poly.entity_id
_entity_poly.type
_entity_poly.pdbx_seq_one_letter_code
_entity_poly.pdbx_strand_id
1 'polypeptide(L)'
;MGYLQRVLCVCLLAALGFCETSKKKCRPKAQGAPSFEGNSIDFVTPEGKRTIRRPVQKVYFWPSLTEPEKEILRDAFFQIGRRTCIKFLEQEYKPWFHADRWDAKQPYVLIRKSRKYAAYADTSIEGLVDRTILYISEGAFQMNTFNHSRGAVMDQLVRFMGMKKEMYRPDAPSYIQPIAPVPLVRQPVFQPAQLMWPFDPESVTIPLWAREKYRLTQYCPARNDADIGAGQRVGLLTKWDTIKLNSMYCPELVHADPQRGPCVVPRPKDADEFQRRVWAYKRLLNRNKAVRI
;
A
#
# COMPACT_ATOMS: atom_id res chain seq x y z
N MET A 1 27.66 -76.42 -10.22
CA MET A 1 28.72 -76.13 -11.20
C MET A 1 28.67 -74.65 -11.57
N GLY A 2 29.79 -73.92 -11.42
CA GLY A 2 30.12 -72.57 -11.96
C GLY A 2 29.19 -71.41 -11.55
N TYR A 3 29.53 -70.39 -10.75
CA TYR A 3 30.69 -69.47 -10.66
C TYR A 3 31.04 -68.67 -11.93
N LEU A 4 31.17 -67.35 -11.71
CA LEU A 4 31.73 -66.27 -12.57
C LEU A 4 30.78 -65.71 -13.66
N GLN A 5 30.59 -64.39 -13.87
CA GLN A 5 31.42 -63.24 -13.50
C GLN A 5 30.68 -61.91 -13.79
N ARG A 6 30.66 -60.98 -12.80
CA ARG A 6 30.99 -59.53 -12.86
C ARG A 6 30.24 -58.60 -13.86
N VAL A 7 29.90 -57.33 -13.60
CA VAL A 7 30.16 -56.31 -12.55
C VAL A 7 29.46 -54.99 -13.00
N LEU A 8 29.23 -54.05 -12.07
CA LEU A 8 28.87 -52.61 -12.22
C LEU A 8 27.38 -52.32 -12.56
N CYS A 9 26.65 -51.41 -11.93
CA CYS A 9 26.90 -50.43 -10.85
C CYS A 9 25.52 -49.84 -10.46
N VAL A 10 25.10 -49.97 -9.20
CA VAL A 10 24.89 -48.87 -8.24
C VAL A 10 23.54 -48.12 -8.28
N CYS A 11 22.78 -48.39 -7.21
CA CYS A 11 21.93 -47.52 -6.40
C CYS A 11 20.56 -47.02 -6.93
N LEU A 12 19.50 -47.70 -6.47
CA LEU A 12 18.25 -47.05 -6.07
C LEU A 12 17.51 -47.94 -5.05
N LEU A 13 17.92 -47.85 -3.79
CA LEU A 13 17.18 -48.36 -2.64
C LEU A 13 17.34 -47.40 -1.45
N ALA A 14 16.31 -47.39 -0.62
CA ALA A 14 16.10 -46.64 0.62
C ALA A 14 15.52 -45.22 0.41
N ALA A 15 14.45 -44.81 1.09
CA ALA A 15 13.62 -45.46 2.09
C ALA A 15 12.30 -44.70 2.21
N LEU A 16 11.24 -45.46 2.44
CA LEU A 16 10.03 -44.99 3.11
C LEU A 16 10.44 -44.45 4.48
N GLY A 17 10.61 -43.13 4.57
CA GLY A 17 10.89 -42.43 5.81
C GLY A 17 9.64 -41.72 6.30
N PHE A 18 8.94 -42.36 7.23
CA PHE A 18 8.05 -41.72 8.18
C PHE A 18 8.69 -40.43 8.72
N CYS A 19 7.98 -39.31 8.64
CA CYS A 19 8.25 -38.15 9.47
C CYS A 19 6.92 -37.58 9.98
N GLU A 20 6.27 -38.36 10.85
CA GLU A 20 5.44 -37.79 11.89
C GLU A 20 6.34 -37.15 12.95
N THR A 21 5.82 -36.10 13.60
CA THR A 21 6.37 -35.41 14.78
C THR A 21 7.42 -34.30 14.57
N SER A 22 6.96 -33.14 14.07
CA SER A 22 7.27 -31.85 14.71
C SER A 22 6.38 -30.74 14.15
N LYS A 23 5.21 -30.50 14.77
CA LYS A 23 4.49 -29.23 14.61
C LYS A 23 5.26 -28.13 15.32
N LYS A 24 6.47 -27.77 14.87
CA LYS A 24 7.01 -26.44 15.15
C LYS A 24 6.01 -25.48 14.53
N LYS A 25 5.26 -24.73 15.37
CA LYS A 25 4.46 -23.58 14.95
C LYS A 25 5.41 -22.66 14.17
N CYS A 26 5.47 -22.82 12.85
CA CYS A 26 6.16 -21.90 11.98
C CYS A 26 5.56 -20.54 12.25
N ARG A 27 6.38 -19.55 12.61
CA ARG A 27 5.91 -18.16 12.69
C ARG A 27 5.19 -17.87 11.37
N PRO A 28 3.96 -17.34 11.39
CA PRO A 28 3.27 -16.99 10.16
C PRO A 28 4.20 -16.12 9.32
N LYS A 29 4.47 -16.56 8.08
CA LYS A 29 5.32 -15.81 7.16
C LYS A 29 4.66 -14.46 6.93
N ALA A 30 5.43 -13.38 7.06
CA ALA A 30 4.96 -12.05 6.72
C ALA A 30 4.46 -12.07 5.27
N GLN A 31 3.25 -11.54 5.05
CA GLN A 31 2.61 -11.53 3.74
C GLN A 31 3.20 -10.36 2.93
N GLY A 32 4.44 -10.54 2.48
CA GLY A 32 5.10 -9.62 1.58
C GLY A 32 4.61 -9.84 0.15
N ALA A 33 3.43 -9.35 -0.20
CA ALA A 33 3.06 -9.26 -1.61
C ALA A 33 2.01 -8.16 -1.86
N PRO A 34 2.26 -7.19 -2.76
CA PRO A 34 1.21 -6.28 -3.24
C PRO A 34 0.04 -7.00 -3.95
N SER A 35 0.20 -8.30 -4.22
CA SER A 35 -0.65 -9.14 -5.07
C SER A 35 -1.37 -10.28 -4.33
N PHE A 36 -1.31 -10.34 -3.00
CA PHE A 36 -2.08 -11.32 -2.23
C PHE A 36 -3.45 -10.71 -1.87
N GLU A 37 -4.53 -11.44 -2.12
CA GLU A 37 -5.90 -11.07 -1.72
C GLU A 37 -5.99 -10.80 -0.21
N GLY A 38 -5.05 -11.34 0.59
CA GLY A 38 -4.86 -11.07 2.02
C GLY A 38 -4.71 -9.62 2.41
N ASN A 39 -4.39 -8.73 1.46
CA ASN A 39 -4.31 -7.28 1.65
C ASN A 39 -5.62 -6.54 1.32
N SER A 40 -6.71 -7.24 1.04
CA SER A 40 -8.04 -6.67 0.92
C SER A 40 -8.66 -6.47 2.30
N ILE A 41 -9.38 -5.36 2.49
CA ILE A 41 -10.11 -5.07 3.73
C ILE A 41 -11.18 -6.15 4.01
N ASP A 42 -11.69 -6.78 2.94
CA ASP A 42 -12.69 -7.85 3.00
C ASP A 42 -12.09 -9.25 2.89
N PHE A 43 -10.77 -9.41 3.02
CA PHE A 43 -10.15 -10.72 2.91
C PHE A 43 -10.69 -11.67 3.98
N VAL A 44 -11.15 -12.83 3.53
CA VAL A 44 -11.54 -13.95 4.38
C VAL A 44 -10.39 -14.94 4.33
N THR A 45 -9.78 -15.25 5.47
CA THR A 45 -8.80 -16.34 5.51
C THR A 45 -9.47 -17.67 5.14
N PRO A 46 -8.72 -18.71 4.72
CA PRO A 46 -9.27 -20.04 4.50
C PRO A 46 -10.02 -20.63 5.72
N GLU A 47 -9.76 -20.08 6.91
CA GLU A 47 -10.39 -20.44 8.18
C GLU A 47 -11.69 -19.65 8.45
N GLY A 48 -12.18 -18.86 7.48
CA GLY A 48 -13.41 -18.06 7.62
C GLY A 48 -13.26 -16.79 8.46
N LYS A 49 -12.06 -16.48 8.97
CA LYS A 49 -11.83 -15.25 9.75
C LYS A 49 -11.61 -14.07 8.81
N ARG A 50 -12.51 -13.09 8.86
CA ARG A 50 -12.28 -11.75 8.29
C ARG A 50 -11.38 -10.95 9.22
N THR A 51 -10.17 -10.64 8.80
CA THR A 51 -9.39 -9.57 9.45
C THR A 51 -9.96 -8.22 9.01
N ILE A 52 -11.12 -7.84 9.57
CA ILE A 52 -11.71 -6.52 9.33
C ILE A 52 -10.80 -5.49 9.99
N ARG A 53 -9.98 -4.80 9.19
CA ARG A 53 -9.25 -3.63 9.66
C ARG A 53 -10.30 -2.61 10.12
N ARG A 54 -10.21 -2.18 11.37
CA ARG A 54 -11.12 -1.17 11.92
C ARG A 54 -10.60 0.24 11.63
N PRO A 55 -11.45 1.28 11.57
CA PRO A 55 -10.99 2.66 11.43
C PRO A 55 -10.03 3.08 12.56
N VAL A 56 -10.29 2.61 13.79
CA VAL A 56 -9.43 2.87 14.94
C VAL A 56 -8.53 1.67 15.20
N GLN A 57 -7.22 1.91 15.17
CA GLN A 57 -6.15 0.94 15.36
C GLN A 57 -5.39 1.25 16.64
N LYS A 58 -5.33 0.31 17.58
CA LYS A 58 -4.43 0.42 18.74
C LYS A 58 -3.04 -0.03 18.33
N VAL A 59 -2.04 0.81 18.56
CA VAL A 59 -0.69 0.62 18.03
C VAL A 59 0.34 0.59 19.14
N TYR A 60 1.24 -0.39 19.10
CA TYR A 60 2.43 -0.44 19.94
C TYR A 60 3.68 -0.30 19.07
N PHE A 61 4.60 0.56 19.48
CA PHE A 61 5.92 0.66 18.86
C PHE A 61 6.86 -0.40 19.40
N TRP A 62 7.49 -1.15 18.49
CA TRP A 62 8.50 -2.12 18.88
C TRP A 62 9.74 -1.40 19.42
N PRO A 63 10.42 -1.91 20.47
CA PRO A 63 11.58 -1.25 21.08
C PRO A 63 12.76 -0.96 20.15
N SER A 64 12.82 -1.58 18.96
CA SER A 64 13.87 -1.28 17.98
C SER A 64 13.70 0.06 17.26
N LEU A 65 12.57 0.75 17.44
CA LEU A 65 12.32 2.05 16.83
C LEU A 65 13.01 3.14 17.66
N THR A 66 13.81 3.98 17.01
CA THR A 66 14.44 5.16 17.64
C THR A 66 13.40 6.25 17.86
N GLU A 67 13.68 7.22 18.74
CA GLU A 67 12.73 8.31 18.99
C GLU A 67 12.42 9.14 17.73
N PRO A 68 13.41 9.49 16.87
CA PRO A 68 13.10 10.15 15.59
C PRO A 68 12.20 9.30 14.67
N GLU A 69 12.37 7.97 14.64
CA GLU A 69 11.52 7.08 13.86
C GLU A 69 10.08 7.07 14.40
N LYS A 70 9.91 7.11 15.73
CA LYS A 70 8.59 7.22 16.38
C LYS A 70 7.94 8.57 16.12
N GLU A 71 8.69 9.67 16.12
CA GLU A 71 8.18 10.99 15.77
C GLU A 71 7.62 11.04 14.35
N ILE A 72 8.33 10.46 13.37
CA ILE A 72 7.83 10.33 11.99
C ILE A 72 6.51 9.54 11.95
N LEU A 73 6.42 8.44 12.71
CA LEU A 73 5.19 7.64 12.80
C LEU A 73 4.04 8.44 13.42
N ARG A 74 4.27 9.11 14.55
CA ARG A 74 3.26 9.94 15.24
C ARG A 74 2.75 11.05 14.32
N ASP A 75 3.64 11.73 13.60
CA ASP A 75 3.24 12.78 12.68
C ASP A 75 2.47 12.20 11.48
N ALA A 76 2.89 11.04 10.93
CA ALA A 76 2.12 10.34 9.90
C ALA A 76 0.71 9.95 10.39
N PHE A 77 0.57 9.48 11.64
CA PHE A 77 -0.72 9.17 12.25
C PHE A 77 -1.60 10.41 12.35
N PHE A 78 -1.02 11.53 12.80
CA PHE A 78 -1.71 12.80 12.87
C PHE A 78 -2.19 13.27 11.49
N GLN A 79 -1.34 13.22 10.46
CA GLN A 79 -1.72 13.65 9.11
C GLN A 79 -2.84 12.79 8.52
N ILE A 80 -2.81 11.47 8.71
CA ILE A 80 -3.89 10.57 8.26
C ILE A 80 -5.17 10.88 9.03
N GLY A 81 -5.09 10.93 10.36
CA GLY A 81 -6.25 11.14 11.23
C GLY A 81 -6.86 12.54 11.16
N ARG A 82 -6.13 13.55 10.70
CA ARG A 82 -6.66 14.91 10.53
C ARG A 82 -7.74 14.99 9.45
N ARG A 83 -7.65 14.16 8.41
CA ARG A 83 -8.52 14.23 7.22
C ARG A 83 -9.44 13.02 7.08
N THR A 84 -9.19 11.96 7.83
CA THR A 84 -9.95 10.71 7.77
C THR A 84 -10.51 10.31 9.13
N CYS A 85 -11.47 9.39 9.14
CA CYS A 85 -11.92 8.72 10.36
C CYS A 85 -10.90 7.70 10.91
N ILE A 86 -9.82 7.42 10.18
CA ILE A 86 -8.82 6.44 10.58
C ILE A 86 -7.94 7.04 11.68
N LYS A 87 -7.76 6.31 12.78
CA LYS A 87 -6.94 6.74 13.92
C LYS A 87 -5.98 5.63 14.32
N PHE A 88 -4.71 5.97 14.43
CA PHE A 88 -3.69 5.11 15.03
C PHE A 88 -3.42 5.64 16.43
N LEU A 89 -3.88 4.91 17.44
CA LEU A 89 -3.75 5.28 18.84
C LEU A 89 -2.52 4.57 19.41
N GLU A 90 -1.44 5.33 19.59
CA GLU A 90 -0.24 4.83 20.27
C GLU A 90 -0.61 4.41 21.69
N GLN A 91 -0.12 3.24 22.09
CA GLN A 91 -0.21 2.68 23.42
C GLN A 91 1.20 2.45 23.94
N GLU A 92 1.36 2.60 25.25
CA GLU A 92 2.65 2.37 25.89
C GLU A 92 3.10 0.92 25.68
N TYR A 93 4.35 0.74 25.22
CA TYR A 93 4.90 -0.59 25.06
C TYR A 93 5.20 -1.22 26.42
N LYS A 94 4.38 -2.20 26.80
CA LYS A 94 4.65 -3.14 27.88
C LYS A 94 5.38 -4.40 27.35
N PRO A 95 6.16 -5.14 28.15
CA PRO A 95 6.69 -6.44 27.74
C PRO A 95 5.60 -7.52 27.56
N TRP A 96 6.01 -8.73 27.15
CA TRP A 96 5.15 -9.80 26.63
C TRP A 96 4.19 -10.48 27.63
N PHE A 97 4.17 -10.06 28.89
CA PHE A 97 3.53 -10.77 30.00
C PHE A 97 2.44 -9.97 30.72
N HIS A 98 1.79 -9.02 30.04
CA HIS A 98 0.70 -8.27 30.64
C HIS A 98 -0.67 -8.69 30.08
N ALA A 99 -1.54 -9.11 31.00
CA ALA A 99 -2.90 -9.59 30.72
C ALA A 99 -3.79 -8.52 30.06
N ASP A 100 -3.45 -7.23 30.19
CA ASP A 100 -4.16 -6.11 29.56
C ASP A 100 -4.07 -6.13 28.02
N ARG A 101 -3.09 -6.84 27.46
CA ARG A 101 -2.96 -7.07 26.01
C ARG A 101 -3.76 -8.25 25.49
N TRP A 102 -4.32 -9.05 26.40
CA TRP A 102 -5.05 -10.27 26.06
C TRP A 102 -6.56 -10.06 26.07
N ASP A 103 -7.02 -8.84 25.78
CA ASP A 103 -8.43 -8.58 25.52
C ASP A 103 -8.81 -9.01 24.09
N ALA A 104 -9.53 -10.14 23.99
CA ALA A 104 -10.05 -10.68 22.75
C ALA A 104 -10.90 -9.69 21.94
N LYS A 105 -11.48 -8.67 22.59
CA LYS A 105 -12.29 -7.64 21.94
C LYS A 105 -11.45 -6.51 21.33
N GLN A 106 -10.16 -6.46 21.62
CA GLN A 106 -9.26 -5.37 21.27
C GLN A 106 -8.05 -5.86 20.46
N PRO A 107 -8.24 -6.09 19.15
CA PRO A 107 -7.10 -6.38 18.28
C PRO A 107 -6.13 -5.19 18.27
N TYR A 108 -4.84 -5.50 18.15
CA TYR A 108 -3.78 -4.48 18.17
C TYR A 108 -2.71 -4.69 17.10
N VAL A 109 -2.07 -3.60 16.74
CA VAL A 109 -1.00 -3.55 15.73
C VAL A 109 0.34 -3.29 16.42
N LEU A 110 1.33 -4.11 16.09
CA LEU A 110 2.71 -3.95 16.52
C LEU A 110 3.55 -3.46 15.36
N ILE A 111 4.06 -2.22 15.44
CA ILE A 111 4.88 -1.64 14.38
C ILE A 111 6.35 -1.94 14.64
N ARG A 112 6.99 -2.56 13.64
CA ARG A 112 8.41 -2.91 13.67
C ARG A 112 9.09 -2.45 12.38
N LYS A 113 10.35 -2.01 12.48
CA LYS A 113 11.17 -1.78 11.29
C LYS A 113 11.76 -3.07 10.72
N SER A 114 11.88 -3.10 9.40
CA SER A 114 12.42 -4.24 8.64
C SER A 114 13.28 -3.75 7.48
N ARG A 115 14.30 -4.53 7.11
CA ARG A 115 15.19 -4.18 5.98
C ARG A 115 14.44 -4.10 4.63
N LYS A 116 13.38 -4.89 4.46
CA LYS A 116 12.55 -4.90 3.25
C LYS A 116 11.09 -4.75 3.66
N TYR A 117 10.31 -4.01 2.87
CA TYR A 117 8.87 -3.90 3.10
C TYR A 117 8.20 -5.28 3.02
N ALA A 118 7.67 -5.75 4.15
CA ALA A 118 7.01 -7.06 4.28
C ALA A 118 5.49 -6.95 4.48
N ALA A 119 4.92 -5.75 4.28
CA ALA A 119 3.54 -5.38 4.57
C ALA A 119 3.17 -5.71 6.03
N TYR A 120 2.56 -6.87 6.29
CA TYR A 120 2.19 -7.26 7.65
C TYR A 120 2.08 -8.78 7.82
N ALA A 121 1.98 -9.21 9.08
CA ALA A 121 1.68 -10.58 9.46
C ALA A 121 0.59 -10.58 10.53
N ASP A 122 -0.56 -11.18 10.23
CA ASP A 122 -1.59 -11.43 11.23
C ASP A 122 -1.27 -12.70 12.02
N THR A 123 -1.52 -12.69 13.32
CA THR A 123 -1.34 -13.83 14.22
C THR A 123 -2.37 -13.78 15.33
N SER A 124 -3.05 -14.88 15.59
CA SER A 124 -3.83 -15.03 16.81
C SER A 124 -2.94 -15.53 17.94
N ILE A 125 -2.80 -14.77 19.02
CA ILE A 125 -2.06 -15.17 20.22
C ILE A 125 -3.00 -16.03 21.06
N GLU A 126 -2.59 -17.28 21.27
CA GLU A 126 -3.32 -18.27 22.10
C GLU A 126 -4.78 -18.50 21.69
N GLY A 127 -5.16 -18.12 20.46
CA GLY A 127 -6.55 -18.17 20.00
C GLY A 127 -7.46 -17.11 20.62
N LEU A 128 -6.92 -16.23 21.47
CA LEU A 128 -7.64 -15.24 22.25
C LEU A 128 -7.62 -13.86 21.60
N VAL A 129 -6.43 -13.37 21.20
CA VAL A 129 -6.28 -12.00 20.68
C VAL A 129 -5.65 -11.98 19.30
N ASP A 130 -6.29 -11.24 18.39
CA ASP A 130 -5.74 -10.99 17.07
C ASP A 130 -4.70 -9.86 17.13
N ARG A 131 -3.44 -10.22 16.82
CA ARG A 131 -2.31 -9.31 16.69
C ARG A 131 -1.90 -9.20 15.24
N THR A 132 -1.68 -7.97 14.79
CA THR A 132 -1.03 -7.70 13.50
C THR A 132 0.35 -7.13 13.70
N ILE A 133 1.38 -7.73 13.11
CA ILE A 133 2.72 -7.13 13.05
C ILE A 133 2.83 -6.37 11.73
N LEU A 134 2.98 -5.05 11.81
CA LEU A 134 3.17 -4.17 10.66
C LEU A 134 4.66 -3.88 10.48
N TYR A 135 5.19 -4.25 9.32
CA TYR A 135 6.60 -4.10 8.99
C TYR A 135 6.81 -2.85 8.14
N ILE A 136 7.35 -1.80 8.75
CA ILE A 136 7.75 -0.59 8.04
C ILE A 136 9.18 -0.78 7.52
N SER A 137 9.41 -0.42 6.26
CA SER A 137 10.76 -0.52 5.69
C SER A 137 11.69 0.50 6.32
N GLU A 138 12.90 0.09 6.68
CA GLU A 138 13.94 0.98 7.22
C GLU A 138 14.22 2.18 6.30
N GLY A 139 14.28 1.95 4.98
CA GLY A 139 14.48 3.03 4.00
C GLY A 139 13.37 4.09 3.98
N ALA A 140 12.18 3.80 4.53
CA ALA A 140 11.12 4.82 4.65
C ALA A 140 11.40 5.82 5.79
N PHE A 141 12.23 5.47 6.77
CA PHE A 141 12.66 6.39 7.82
C PHE A 141 13.88 7.21 7.41
N GLN A 142 14.69 6.67 6.48
CA GLN A 142 16.00 7.21 6.08
C GLN A 142 15.93 8.02 4.78
N MET A 143 14.79 8.67 4.49
CA MET A 143 14.66 9.52 3.31
C MET A 143 15.39 10.86 3.53
N ASN A 144 15.68 11.56 2.44
CA ASN A 144 16.48 12.80 2.48
C ASN A 144 15.88 13.94 3.34
N THR A 145 14.57 13.92 3.59
CA THR A 145 13.88 14.94 4.40
C THR A 145 12.84 14.28 5.29
N PHE A 146 12.50 14.95 6.40
CA PHE A 146 11.43 14.49 7.30
C PHE A 146 10.10 14.26 6.55
N ASN A 147 9.74 15.18 5.64
CA ASN A 147 8.52 15.08 4.84
C ASN A 147 8.54 13.88 3.88
N HIS A 148 9.70 13.60 3.26
CA HIS A 148 9.86 12.41 2.41
C HIS A 148 9.70 11.12 3.24
N SER A 149 10.31 11.08 4.43
CA SER A 149 10.18 9.92 5.33
C SER A 149 8.74 9.73 5.78
N ARG A 150 8.07 10.82 6.20
CA ARG A 150 6.66 10.82 6.55
C ARG A 150 5.79 10.30 5.41
N GLY A 151 5.98 10.78 4.18
CA GLY A 151 5.22 10.30 3.03
C GLY A 151 5.47 8.83 2.69
N ALA A 152 6.72 8.36 2.80
CA ALA A 152 7.06 6.96 2.61
C ALA A 152 6.44 6.04 3.68
N VAL A 153 6.39 6.50 4.93
CA VAL A 153 5.69 5.83 6.03
C VAL A 153 4.17 5.84 5.80
N MET A 154 3.61 6.99 5.41
CA MET A 154 2.19 7.13 5.09
C MET A 154 1.76 6.20 3.96
N ASP A 155 2.52 6.08 2.87
CA ASP A 155 2.27 5.09 1.80
C ASP A 155 2.11 3.67 2.38
N GLN A 156 2.98 3.27 3.32
CA GLN A 156 2.93 1.94 3.92
C GLN A 156 1.73 1.77 4.85
N LEU A 157 1.39 2.81 5.62
CA LEU A 157 0.23 2.81 6.52
C LEU A 157 -1.09 2.77 5.74
N VAL A 158 -1.27 3.58 4.70
CA VAL A 158 -2.51 3.57 3.92
C VAL A 158 -2.66 2.28 3.13
N ARG A 159 -1.55 1.67 2.67
CA ARG A 159 -1.56 0.35 2.06
C ARG A 159 -1.89 -0.76 3.05
N PHE A 160 -1.45 -0.62 4.31
CA PHE A 160 -1.91 -1.49 5.40
C PHE A 160 -3.42 -1.37 5.63
N MET A 161 -3.98 -0.15 5.48
CA MET A 161 -5.42 0.11 5.50
C MET A 161 -6.14 -0.26 4.19
N GLY A 162 -5.49 -0.95 3.25
CA GLY A 162 -6.13 -1.51 2.06
C GLY A 162 -6.05 -0.67 0.78
N MET A 163 -5.48 0.55 0.83
CA MET A 163 -5.16 1.28 -0.40
C MET A 163 -4.16 0.48 -1.25
N LYS A 164 -4.28 0.59 -2.57
CA LYS A 164 -3.27 0.09 -3.51
C LYS A 164 -2.55 1.27 -4.16
N LYS A 165 -1.39 1.00 -4.77
CA LYS A 165 -0.63 2.05 -5.45
C LYS A 165 -1.40 2.54 -6.66
N GLU A 166 -1.63 3.85 -6.73
CA GLU A 166 -2.43 4.47 -7.78
C GLU A 166 -1.91 4.15 -9.19
N MET A 167 -0.57 4.12 -9.36
CA MET A 167 0.08 3.81 -10.65
C MET A 167 -0.26 2.41 -11.22
N TYR A 168 -0.81 1.51 -10.40
CA TYR A 168 -1.21 0.17 -10.82
C TYR A 168 -2.72 0.02 -11.03
N ARG A 169 -3.49 1.11 -10.96
CA ARG A 169 -4.90 1.06 -11.29
C ARG A 169 -5.11 0.57 -12.74
N PRO A 170 -6.21 -0.14 -13.02
CA PRO A 170 -6.53 -0.56 -14.39
C PRO A 170 -6.61 0.60 -15.39
N ASP A 171 -7.08 1.77 -14.95
CA ASP A 171 -7.21 2.98 -15.77
C ASP A 171 -5.97 3.89 -15.76
N ALA A 172 -4.95 3.59 -14.95
CA ALA A 172 -3.72 4.40 -14.83
C ALA A 172 -3.01 4.65 -16.18
N PRO A 173 -2.90 3.70 -17.13
CA PRO A 173 -2.25 3.93 -18.43
C PRO A 173 -2.89 5.06 -19.25
N SER A 174 -4.16 5.39 -18.97
CA SER A 174 -4.82 6.53 -19.60
C SER A 174 -4.24 7.85 -19.12
N TYR A 175 -3.71 7.95 -17.90
CA TYR A 175 -3.30 9.21 -17.26
C TYR A 175 -1.79 9.35 -17.11
N ILE A 176 -1.07 8.24 -16.94
CA ILE A 176 0.39 8.20 -16.82
C ILE A 176 0.97 7.18 -17.80
N GLN A 177 2.12 7.51 -18.40
CA GLN A 177 2.85 6.62 -19.30
C GLN A 177 4.31 6.49 -18.88
N PRO A 178 4.88 5.28 -18.88
CA PRO A 178 6.29 5.09 -18.55
C PRO A 178 7.18 5.69 -19.66
N ILE A 179 8.22 6.41 -19.25
CA ILE A 179 9.29 6.92 -20.12
C ILE A 179 10.63 6.20 -19.87
N ALA A 180 10.66 5.36 -18.85
CA ALA A 180 11.82 4.56 -18.45
C ALA A 180 11.36 3.17 -17.95
N PRO A 181 12.26 2.20 -17.78
CA PRO A 181 11.91 0.90 -17.21
C PRO A 181 11.32 1.00 -15.80
N VAL A 182 10.12 0.45 -15.64
CA VAL A 182 9.37 0.41 -14.38
C VAL A 182 9.27 -1.02 -13.86
N PRO A 183 9.24 -1.24 -12.53
CA PRO A 183 9.12 -2.59 -11.98
C PRO A 183 7.87 -3.29 -12.49
N LEU A 184 8.03 -4.50 -13.02
CA LEU A 184 6.91 -5.36 -13.37
C LEU A 184 6.26 -5.86 -12.08
N VAL A 185 5.00 -5.51 -11.87
CA VAL A 185 4.23 -5.92 -10.70
C VAL A 185 2.92 -6.54 -11.19
N ARG A 186 2.57 -7.70 -10.64
CA ARG A 186 1.24 -8.30 -10.86
C ARG A 186 0.17 -7.30 -10.46
N GLN A 187 -0.80 -7.09 -11.34
CA GLN A 187 -1.87 -6.12 -11.11
C GLN A 187 -2.61 -6.45 -9.79
N PRO A 188 -2.66 -5.49 -8.85
CA PRO A 188 -3.35 -5.71 -7.60
C PRO A 188 -4.88 -5.65 -7.80
N VAL A 189 -5.61 -6.38 -6.97
CA VAL A 189 -7.08 -6.28 -6.91
C VAL A 189 -7.44 -5.05 -6.10
N PHE A 190 -8.17 -4.11 -6.72
CA PHE A 190 -8.63 -2.89 -6.08
C PHE A 190 -10.02 -3.09 -5.48
N GLN A 191 -10.27 -2.41 -4.37
CA GLN A 191 -11.62 -2.25 -3.84
C GLN A 191 -12.44 -1.35 -4.79
N PRO A 192 -13.73 -1.64 -5.04
CA PRO A 192 -14.57 -0.81 -5.90
C PRO A 192 -14.58 0.67 -5.48
N ALA A 193 -14.59 0.92 -4.16
CA ALA A 193 -14.51 2.25 -3.59
C ALA A 193 -13.24 3.04 -3.97
N GLN A 194 -12.14 2.39 -4.35
CA GLN A 194 -10.93 3.08 -4.84
C GLN A 194 -11.04 3.46 -6.31
N LEU A 195 -11.78 2.67 -7.10
CA LEU A 195 -11.91 2.85 -8.55
C LEU A 195 -13.07 3.78 -8.94
N MET A 196 -14.06 3.97 -8.07
CA MET A 196 -15.15 4.94 -8.30
C MET A 196 -14.67 6.40 -8.30
N TRP A 197 -13.49 6.66 -7.73
CA TRP A 197 -12.90 7.99 -7.65
C TRP A 197 -11.86 8.20 -8.75
N PRO A 198 -11.68 9.46 -9.21
CA PRO A 198 -10.77 9.77 -10.30
C PRO A 198 -9.33 9.37 -9.98
N PHE A 199 -8.56 9.13 -11.04
CA PHE A 199 -7.12 8.90 -10.95
C PHE A 199 -6.43 10.13 -10.36
N ASP A 200 -5.52 9.88 -9.41
CA ASP A 200 -4.77 10.95 -8.72
C ASP A 200 -3.25 10.80 -8.91
N PRO A 201 -2.63 11.55 -9.84
CA PRO A 201 -1.19 11.48 -10.05
C PRO A 201 -0.40 12.02 -8.84
N GLU A 202 -1.04 12.78 -7.95
CA GLU A 202 -0.41 13.36 -6.76
C GLU A 202 -0.49 12.41 -5.55
N SER A 203 -1.17 11.26 -5.65
CA SER A 203 -1.44 10.36 -4.52
C SER A 203 -0.18 10.03 -3.69
N VAL A 204 -0.34 9.93 -2.37
CA VAL A 204 0.71 9.45 -1.45
C VAL A 204 1.19 8.04 -1.79
N THR A 205 0.38 7.25 -2.50
CA THR A 205 0.71 5.88 -2.91
C THR A 205 1.51 5.79 -4.21
N ILE A 206 1.71 6.93 -4.89
CA ILE A 206 2.63 7.02 -6.03
C ILE A 206 4.03 7.26 -5.48
N PRO A 207 4.97 6.35 -5.75
CA PRO A 207 6.30 6.41 -5.15
C PRO A 207 7.12 7.58 -5.73
N LEU A 208 8.07 8.11 -4.95
CA LEU A 208 8.91 9.27 -5.33
C LEU A 208 9.61 9.09 -6.67
N TRP A 209 10.15 7.88 -6.90
CA TRP A 209 10.86 7.55 -8.13
C TRP A 209 9.95 7.62 -9.38
N ALA A 210 8.62 7.55 -9.22
CA ALA A 210 7.69 7.60 -10.36
C ALA A 210 7.78 8.91 -11.12
N ARG A 211 8.13 10.02 -10.44
CA ARG A 211 8.32 11.33 -11.07
C ARG A 211 9.35 11.30 -12.21
N GLU A 212 10.39 10.50 -12.07
CA GLU A 212 11.50 10.41 -13.05
C GLU A 212 11.22 9.36 -14.13
N LYS A 213 10.20 8.53 -13.94
CA LYS A 213 9.93 7.36 -14.79
C LYS A 213 8.60 7.42 -15.53
N TYR A 214 7.72 8.35 -15.17
CA TYR A 214 6.43 8.54 -15.80
C TYR A 214 6.25 9.97 -16.27
N ARG A 215 5.45 10.12 -17.32
CA ARG A 215 4.91 11.39 -17.78
C ARG A 215 3.39 11.33 -17.75
N LEU A 216 2.76 12.49 -17.56
CA LEU A 216 1.31 12.62 -17.72
C LEU A 216 0.93 12.56 -19.20
N THR A 217 -0.26 12.04 -19.45
CA THR A 217 -0.85 12.02 -20.79
C THR A 217 -1.73 13.26 -21.01
N GLN A 218 -2.24 13.40 -22.24
CA GLN A 218 -3.25 14.40 -22.58
C GLN A 218 -4.56 14.28 -21.79
N TYR A 219 -4.81 13.17 -21.10
CA TYR A 219 -6.00 12.97 -20.26
C TYR A 219 -5.81 13.50 -18.83
N CYS A 220 -4.63 14.01 -18.49
CA CYS A 220 -4.37 14.72 -17.24
C CYS A 220 -3.87 16.17 -17.45
N PRO A 221 -4.61 17.01 -18.21
CA PRO A 221 -4.12 18.34 -18.61
C PRO A 221 -3.97 19.33 -17.45
N ALA A 222 -4.66 19.12 -16.33
CA ALA A 222 -4.65 20.01 -15.17
C ALA A 222 -3.45 19.80 -14.22
N ARG A 223 -2.51 18.91 -14.56
CA ARG A 223 -1.30 18.63 -13.78
C ARG A 223 -0.07 18.58 -14.69
N ASN A 224 1.10 18.63 -14.05
CA ASN A 224 2.41 18.57 -14.71
C ASN A 224 3.17 17.33 -14.23
N ASP A 225 4.18 16.88 -14.99
CA ASP A 225 5.00 15.72 -14.60
C ASP A 225 5.66 15.91 -13.22
N ALA A 226 5.94 17.16 -12.86
CA ALA A 226 6.43 17.54 -11.53
C ALA A 226 5.46 17.20 -10.39
N ASP A 227 4.15 17.08 -10.66
CA ASP A 227 3.12 16.78 -9.66
C ASP A 227 3.03 15.27 -9.35
N ILE A 228 3.58 14.39 -10.20
CA ILE A 228 3.53 12.93 -10.02
C ILE A 228 4.16 12.55 -8.67
N GLY A 229 3.39 11.94 -7.76
CA GLY A 229 3.83 11.55 -6.42
C GLY A 229 4.02 12.71 -5.43
N ALA A 230 3.37 13.87 -5.66
CA ALA A 230 3.49 15.03 -4.78
C ALA A 230 3.08 14.75 -3.33
N GLY A 231 2.01 13.99 -3.10
CA GLY A 231 1.53 13.61 -1.78
C GLY A 231 2.58 12.84 -0.98
N GLN A 232 3.34 11.95 -1.65
CA GLN A 232 4.43 11.24 -0.98
C GLN A 232 5.64 12.14 -0.72
N ARG A 233 5.96 13.10 -1.60
CA ARG A 233 7.03 14.08 -1.33
C ARG A 233 6.69 15.01 -0.18
N VAL A 234 5.49 15.55 -0.16
CA VAL A 234 5.11 16.50 0.90
C VAL A 234 4.79 15.74 2.19
N GLY A 235 4.49 14.45 2.12
CA GLY A 235 4.06 13.64 3.26
C GLY A 235 2.66 14.04 3.70
N LEU A 236 1.73 14.20 2.76
CA LEU A 236 0.35 14.57 3.04
C LEU A 236 -0.59 13.69 2.22
N LEU A 237 -1.77 13.40 2.77
CA LEU A 237 -2.85 12.83 1.98
C LEU A 237 -3.36 13.90 1.01
N THR A 238 -3.49 13.54 -0.26
CA THR A 238 -4.26 14.36 -1.19
C THR A 238 -5.73 14.35 -0.80
N LYS A 239 -6.51 15.24 -1.41
CA LYS A 239 -7.97 15.20 -1.29
C LYS A 239 -8.53 13.84 -1.69
N TRP A 240 -7.99 13.24 -2.76
CA TRP A 240 -8.50 11.98 -3.31
C TRP A 240 -8.04 10.76 -2.52
N ASP A 241 -6.84 10.77 -1.95
CA ASP A 241 -6.42 9.75 -0.98
C ASP A 241 -7.38 9.72 0.22
N THR A 242 -7.72 10.91 0.73
CA THR A 242 -8.66 11.09 1.84
C THR A 242 -10.05 10.54 1.49
N ILE A 243 -10.59 10.91 0.34
CA ILE A 243 -11.91 10.46 -0.13
C ILE A 243 -11.94 8.93 -0.29
N LYS A 244 -10.89 8.33 -0.88
CA LYS A 244 -10.81 6.87 -1.05
C LYS A 244 -10.77 6.15 0.29
N LEU A 245 -9.97 6.63 1.24
CA LEU A 245 -9.92 6.07 2.61
C LEU A 245 -11.28 6.19 3.30
N ASN A 246 -11.89 7.38 3.28
CA ASN A 246 -13.19 7.57 3.92
C ASN A 246 -14.28 6.73 3.25
N SER A 247 -14.26 6.55 1.92
CA SER A 247 -15.23 5.68 1.23
C SER A 247 -15.14 4.22 1.67
N MET A 248 -13.97 3.77 2.13
CA MET A 248 -13.76 2.41 2.62
C MET A 248 -14.12 2.23 4.11
N TYR A 249 -14.06 3.30 4.92
CA TYR A 249 -14.14 3.19 6.40
C TYR A 249 -15.22 4.05 7.07
N CYS A 250 -15.67 5.12 6.43
CA CYS A 250 -16.65 6.10 6.89
C CYS A 250 -17.31 6.81 5.69
N PRO A 251 -18.07 6.06 4.86
CA PRO A 251 -18.67 6.59 3.63
C PRO A 251 -19.62 7.75 3.87
N GLU A 252 -20.20 7.87 5.06
CA GLU A 252 -21.05 8.99 5.49
C GLU A 252 -20.32 10.34 5.50
N LEU A 253 -18.99 10.36 5.59
CA LEU A 253 -18.18 11.58 5.56
C LEU A 253 -17.77 12.00 4.13
N VAL A 254 -18.19 11.26 3.11
CA VAL A 254 -17.75 11.47 1.74
C VAL A 254 -18.72 12.37 0.99
N HIS A 255 -18.29 13.61 0.76
CA HIS A 255 -18.99 14.57 -0.09
C HIS A 255 -18.06 15.05 -1.20
N ALA A 256 -18.08 14.34 -2.33
CA ALA A 256 -17.22 14.63 -3.46
C ALA A 256 -17.90 14.30 -4.78
N ASP A 257 -17.55 15.08 -5.80
CA ASP A 257 -17.97 14.87 -7.18
C ASP A 257 -16.88 14.08 -7.94
N PRO A 258 -17.14 12.83 -8.38
CA PRO A 258 -16.19 12.02 -9.12
C PRO A 258 -15.69 12.67 -10.42
N GLN A 259 -16.47 13.58 -11.01
CA GLN A 259 -16.11 14.25 -12.26
C GLN A 259 -15.07 15.35 -12.05
N ARG A 260 -14.82 15.77 -10.81
CA ARG A 260 -13.94 16.91 -10.49
C ARG A 260 -12.56 16.49 -10.01
N GLY A 261 -11.99 15.48 -10.65
CA GLY A 261 -10.67 14.93 -10.36
C GLY A 261 -9.49 15.88 -10.59
N PRO A 262 -8.29 15.52 -10.09
CA PRO A 262 -7.11 16.37 -10.16
C PRO A 262 -6.62 16.56 -11.60
N CYS A 263 -6.89 15.59 -12.48
CA CYS A 263 -6.55 15.64 -13.90
C CYS A 263 -7.39 16.64 -14.71
N VAL A 264 -8.57 17.05 -14.23
CA VAL A 264 -9.50 17.93 -14.96
C VAL A 264 -9.78 19.25 -14.25
N VAL A 265 -9.49 19.34 -12.94
CA VAL A 265 -9.62 20.58 -12.17
C VAL A 265 -8.24 21.21 -11.95
N PRO A 266 -7.92 22.35 -12.59
CA PRO A 266 -6.66 23.04 -12.40
C PRO A 266 -6.59 23.68 -11.01
N ARG A 267 -5.36 23.83 -10.50
CA ARG A 267 -5.11 24.71 -9.34
C ARG A 267 -5.28 26.16 -9.79
N PRO A 268 -5.69 27.10 -8.92
CA PRO A 268 -5.86 28.50 -9.30
C PRO A 268 -4.61 29.10 -9.98
N LYS A 269 -3.42 28.75 -9.48
CA LYS A 269 -2.13 29.17 -10.05
C LYS A 269 -1.80 28.59 -11.43
N ASP A 270 -2.47 27.52 -11.85
CA ASP A 270 -2.20 26.79 -13.10
C ASP A 270 -3.34 26.99 -14.13
N ALA A 271 -4.30 27.88 -13.86
CA ALA A 271 -5.52 28.03 -14.66
C ALA A 271 -5.23 28.43 -16.12
N ASP A 272 -4.33 29.39 -16.33
CA ASP A 272 -3.98 29.88 -17.67
C ASP A 272 -3.22 28.84 -18.50
N GLU A 273 -2.33 28.08 -17.86
CA GLU A 273 -1.62 26.97 -18.50
C GLU A 273 -2.58 25.86 -18.90
N PHE A 274 -3.50 25.50 -18.00
CA PHE A 274 -4.53 24.51 -18.25
C PHE A 274 -5.41 24.89 -19.44
N GLN A 275 -5.88 26.14 -19.51
CA GLN A 275 -6.68 26.62 -20.64
C GLN A 275 -5.90 26.45 -21.94
N ARG A 276 -4.63 26.87 -22.00
CA ARG A 276 -3.79 26.69 -23.21
C ARG A 276 -3.71 25.23 -23.67
N ARG A 277 -3.54 24.28 -22.75
CA ARG A 277 -3.46 22.84 -23.06
C ARG A 277 -4.78 22.27 -23.57
N VAL A 278 -5.90 22.62 -22.93
CA VAL A 278 -7.25 22.19 -23.37
C VAL A 278 -7.54 22.70 -24.78
N TRP A 279 -7.19 23.96 -25.06
CA TRP A 279 -7.35 24.55 -26.39
C TRP A 279 -6.44 23.90 -27.45
N ALA A 280 -5.22 23.52 -27.10
CA ALA A 280 -4.34 22.76 -27.99
C ALA A 280 -4.94 21.38 -28.33
N TYR A 281 -5.46 20.67 -27.32
CA TYR A 281 -6.10 19.37 -27.51
C TYR A 281 -7.37 19.46 -28.38
N LYS A 282 -8.25 20.43 -28.13
CA LYS A 282 -9.44 20.67 -28.97
C LYS A 282 -9.06 20.93 -30.43
N ARG A 283 -7.99 21.69 -30.69
CA ARG A 283 -7.49 21.93 -32.04
C ARG A 283 -6.99 20.65 -32.73
N LEU A 284 -6.29 19.78 -32.00
CA LEU A 284 -5.86 18.47 -32.52
C LEU A 284 -7.06 17.56 -32.87
N LEU A 285 -8.07 17.50 -32.00
CA LEU A 285 -9.29 16.72 -32.26
C LEU A 285 -10.03 17.22 -33.50
N ASN A 286 -10.16 18.55 -33.67
CA ASN A 286 -10.82 19.13 -34.83
C ASN A 286 -10.04 18.88 -36.12
N ARG A 287 -8.71 18.94 -36.10
CA ARG A 287 -7.86 18.55 -37.25
C ARG A 287 -8.03 17.09 -37.62
N ASN A 288 -8.05 16.18 -36.65
CA ASN A 288 -8.21 14.75 -36.89
C ASN A 288 -9.61 14.38 -37.40
N LYS A 289 -10.64 15.18 -37.08
CA LYS A 289 -11.98 15.04 -37.68
C LYS A 289 -12.00 15.51 -39.13
N ALA A 290 -11.33 16.61 -39.46
CA ALA A 290 -11.29 17.16 -40.82
C ALA A 290 -10.52 16.26 -41.81
N VAL A 291 -9.57 15.45 -41.34
CA VAL A 291 -8.79 14.50 -42.17
C VAL A 291 -9.54 13.17 -42.40
N ARG A 292 -10.63 12.91 -41.67
CA ARG A 292 -11.45 11.68 -41.77
C ARG A 292 -12.72 11.85 -42.61
N ILE A 293 -12.83 12.94 -43.37
CA ILE A 293 -13.91 13.20 -44.33
C ILE A 293 -13.33 13.09 -45.74
#